data_AF-A0A430JUD5-F1
#
_entry.id   AF-A0A430JUD5-F1
#
_cell.length_a   1.000
_cell.length_b   1.000
_cell.length_c   1.000
_cell.angle_alpha   90.00
_cell.angle_beta   90.00
_cell.angle_gamma   90.00
#
_symmetry.space_group_name_H-M   'P 1'
#
loop_
_entity.id
_entity.type
_entity.pdbx_description
1 polymer ?
#
loop_
_entity_poly.entity_id
_entity_poly.type
_entity_poly.pdbx_seq_one_letter_code
_entity_poly.pdbx_strand_id
1 'polypeptide(L)'
;MGRYNWEKPTPDERADGARLATYAEDGARILFKAGDRGNGDLYASFVLILTEGRRLTTWLQEDWPEIEKYIPRSEWPKPMFANVTELYGVLPPAELHPDPEIARAVARAETVSAIRNEIIAHIDD
;
A
#
# COMPACT_ATOMS: atom_id res chain seq x y z
N MET A 1 -14.50 11.85 3.38
CA MET A 1 -14.84 10.98 2.23
C MET A 1 -13.52 10.62 1.56
N GLY A 2 -13.35 9.37 1.13
CA GLY A 2 -12.16 8.94 0.38
C GLY A 2 -12.15 9.54 -1.02
N ARG A 3 -10.95 9.73 -1.60
CA ARG A 3 -10.79 10.32 -2.94
C ARG A 3 -11.32 9.38 -4.03
N TYR A 4 -11.14 8.08 -3.81
CA TYR A 4 -11.48 7.06 -4.77
C TYR A 4 -12.50 6.07 -4.20
N ASN A 5 -13.30 5.48 -5.10
CA ASN A 5 -14.15 4.36 -4.74
C ASN A 5 -13.35 3.06 -4.90
N TRP A 6 -12.79 2.58 -3.79
CA TRP A 6 -11.99 1.36 -3.77
C TRP A 6 -12.86 0.11 -3.88
N GLU A 7 -12.51 -0.75 -4.83
CA GLU A 7 -13.20 -1.99 -5.10
C GLU A 7 -12.29 -3.19 -4.93
N LYS A 8 -12.88 -4.39 -4.98
CA LYS A 8 -12.09 -5.63 -5.00
C LYS A 8 -11.37 -5.73 -6.34
N PRO A 9 -10.06 -6.04 -6.35
CA PRO A 9 -9.33 -6.28 -7.59
C PRO A 9 -9.89 -7.47 -8.35
N THR A 10 -9.65 -7.47 -9.66
CA THR A 10 -9.92 -8.60 -10.56
C THR A 10 -9.06 -9.82 -10.17
N PRO A 11 -9.38 -11.04 -10.65
CA PRO A 11 -8.58 -12.23 -10.33
C PRO A 11 -7.09 -12.11 -10.70
N ASP A 12 -6.80 -11.47 -11.83
CA ASP A 12 -5.42 -11.22 -12.30
C ASP A 12 -4.67 -10.26 -11.35
N GLU A 13 -5.30 -9.13 -11.01
CA GLU A 13 -4.75 -8.15 -10.06
C GLU A 13 -4.54 -8.76 -8.65
N ARG A 14 -5.40 -9.70 -8.24
CA ARG A 14 -5.24 -10.44 -6.97
C ARG A 14 -4.05 -11.38 -6.99
N ALA A 15 -3.76 -12.03 -8.12
CA ALA A 15 -2.57 -12.89 -8.25
C ALA A 15 -1.29 -12.07 -8.02
N ASP A 16 -1.31 -10.80 -8.41
CA ASP A 16 -0.29 -9.79 -8.13
C ASP A 16 -0.24 -9.34 -6.65
N GLY A 17 -1.12 -9.84 -5.79
CA GLY A 17 -1.21 -9.48 -4.38
C GLY A 17 -2.01 -8.20 -4.09
N ALA A 18 -2.72 -7.64 -5.08
CA ALA A 18 -3.59 -6.49 -4.85
C ALA A 18 -4.76 -6.83 -3.92
N ARG A 19 -5.04 -5.91 -3.00
CA ARG A 19 -6.16 -6.01 -2.05
C ARG A 19 -7.31 -5.09 -2.43
N LEU A 20 -6.97 -3.90 -2.93
CA LEU A 20 -7.92 -2.90 -3.37
C LEU A 20 -7.50 -2.38 -4.73
N ALA A 21 -8.49 -1.97 -5.51
CA ALA A 21 -8.25 -1.39 -6.82
C ALA A 21 -9.31 -0.33 -7.15
N THR A 22 -8.91 0.68 -7.91
CA THR A 22 -9.79 1.75 -8.38
C THR A 22 -9.30 2.27 -9.73
N TYR A 23 -10.13 3.08 -10.40
CA TYR A 23 -9.73 3.85 -11.57
C TYR A 23 -9.61 5.33 -11.19
N ALA A 24 -8.58 5.97 -11.75
CA ALA A 24 -8.50 7.42 -11.79
C ALA A 24 -9.38 7.98 -12.92
N GLU A 25 -9.62 9.29 -12.91
CA GLU A 25 -10.48 9.96 -13.89
C GLU A 25 -9.94 9.87 -15.33
N ASP A 26 -8.62 9.81 -15.48
CA ASP A 26 -7.94 9.64 -16.78
C ASP A 26 -7.92 8.19 -17.28
N GLY A 27 -8.51 7.26 -16.53
CA GLY A 27 -8.55 5.83 -16.85
C GLY A 27 -7.35 5.04 -16.33
N ALA A 28 -6.39 5.65 -15.64
CA ALA A 28 -5.30 4.91 -15.00
C ALA A 28 -5.85 3.96 -13.92
N ARG A 29 -5.35 2.73 -13.89
CA ARG A 29 -5.71 1.74 -12.88
C ARG A 29 -4.80 1.89 -11.67
N ILE A 30 -5.38 2.04 -10.49
CA ILE A 30 -4.64 2.14 -9.23
C ILE A 30 -4.90 0.87 -8.41
N LEU A 31 -3.83 0.17 -8.04
CA LEU A 31 -3.85 -1.01 -7.19
C LEU A 31 -3.16 -0.70 -5.87
N PHE A 32 -3.72 -1.20 -4.78
CA PHE A 32 -3.11 -1.12 -3.46
C PHE A 32 -2.84 -2.50 -2.87
N LYS A 33 -1.65 -2.63 -2.27
CA LYS A 33 -1.14 -3.83 -1.62
C LYS A 33 -0.73 -3.48 -0.21
N ALA A 34 -1.14 -4.30 0.76
CA ALA A 34 -0.65 -4.24 2.13
C ALA A 34 -0.54 -5.65 2.72
N GLY A 35 0.48 -5.88 3.53
CA GLY A 35 0.74 -7.17 4.14
C GLY A 35 1.90 -7.13 5.13
N ASP A 36 2.23 -8.29 5.67
CA ASP A 36 3.41 -8.54 6.51
C ASP A 36 4.46 -9.28 5.66
N ARG A 37 5.73 -8.90 5.79
CA ARG A 37 6.87 -9.58 5.16
C ARG A 37 7.20 -10.94 5.78
N GLY A 38 6.52 -11.29 6.86
CA GLY A 38 6.70 -12.55 7.56
C GLY A 38 7.70 -12.47 8.71
N ASN A 39 7.90 -11.28 9.27
CA ASN A 39 8.73 -11.02 10.43
C ASN A 39 8.11 -9.94 11.34
N GLY A 40 6.85 -9.56 11.10
CA GLY A 40 6.23 -8.42 11.75
C GLY A 40 6.39 -7.10 10.99
N ASP A 41 7.24 -7.06 9.96
CA ASP A 41 7.43 -5.84 9.17
C ASP A 41 6.32 -5.71 8.15
N LEU A 42 5.46 -4.73 8.41
CA LEU A 42 4.38 -4.38 7.50
C LEU A 42 4.92 -3.64 6.29
N TYR A 43 4.38 -3.98 5.13
CA TYR A 43 4.59 -3.25 3.90
C TYR A 43 3.26 -2.76 3.35
N ALA A 44 3.32 -1.62 2.65
CA ALA A 44 2.25 -1.11 1.83
C ALA A 44 2.84 -0.60 0.51
N SER A 45 2.08 -0.70 -0.58
CA SER A 45 2.51 -0.17 -1.88
C SER A 45 1.33 0.15 -2.77
N PHE A 46 1.47 1.23 -3.54
CA PHE A 46 0.64 1.49 -4.71
C PHE A 46 1.34 1.04 -5.98
N VAL A 47 0.54 0.50 -6.89
CA VAL A 47 0.92 0.20 -8.27
C VAL A 47 -0.08 0.89 -9.17
N LEU A 48 0.39 1.75 -10.06
CA LEU A 48 -0.43 2.41 -11.07
C LEU A 48 -0.14 1.78 -12.43
N ILE A 49 -1.19 1.51 -13.20
CA ILE A 49 -1.10 1.08 -14.60
C ILE A 49 -1.74 2.19 -15.41
N LEU A 50 -0.91 2.97 -16.09
CA LEU A 50 -1.35 4.07 -16.95
C LEU A 50 -2.05 3.52 -18.21
N THR A 51 -2.85 4.34 -18.87
CA THR A 51 -3.60 3.95 -20.07
C THR A 51 -2.71 3.55 -21.24
N GLU A 52 -1.48 4.08 -21.29
CA GLU A 52 -0.40 3.71 -22.22
C GLU A 52 0.30 2.39 -21.87
N GLY A 53 -0.12 1.71 -20.79
CA GLY A 53 0.42 0.42 -20.35
C GLY A 53 1.66 0.50 -19.45
N ARG A 54 2.18 1.71 -19.20
CA ARG A 54 3.31 1.92 -18.28
C ARG A 54 2.87 1.65 -16.84
N ARG A 55 3.70 0.92 -16.10
CA ARG A 55 3.48 0.58 -14.68
C ARG A 55 4.40 1.41 -13.80
N LEU A 56 3.81 2.10 -12.83
CA LEU A 56 4.50 2.86 -11.80
C LEU A 56 4.31 2.18 -10.44
N THR A 57 5.29 2.26 -9.55
CA THR A 57 5.14 1.69 -8.22
C THR A 57 5.84 2.48 -7.13
N THR A 58 5.24 2.52 -5.96
CA THR A 58 5.86 3.15 -4.78
C THR A 58 7.07 2.38 -4.25
N TRP A 59 7.35 1.18 -4.77
CA TRP A 59 8.62 0.49 -4.53
C TRP A 59 9.82 1.19 -5.18
N LEU A 60 9.59 1.93 -6.28
CA LEU A 60 10.61 2.65 -7.02
C LEU A 60 10.47 4.14 -6.72
N GLN A 61 11.47 4.73 -6.06
CA GLN A 61 11.40 6.14 -5.65
C GLN A 61 11.33 7.11 -6.84
N GLU A 62 11.91 6.71 -7.98
CA GLU A 62 11.84 7.45 -9.24
C GLU A 62 10.41 7.64 -9.76
N ASP A 63 9.49 6.72 -9.43
CA ASP A 63 8.09 6.79 -9.84
C ASP A 63 7.25 7.70 -8.93
N TRP A 64 7.74 8.01 -7.73
CA TRP A 64 6.96 8.72 -6.71
C TRP A 64 6.39 10.06 -7.19
N PRO A 65 7.16 10.95 -7.86
CA PRO A 65 6.61 12.24 -8.33
C PRO A 65 5.44 12.07 -9.30
N GLU A 66 5.38 10.95 -10.02
CA GLU A 66 4.30 10.68 -10.96
C GLU A 66 3.09 10.05 -10.26
N ILE A 67 3.33 9.15 -9.30
CA ILE A 67 2.28 8.59 -8.44
C ILE A 67 1.60 9.68 -7.60
N GLU A 68 2.37 10.66 -7.13
CA GLU A 68 1.88 11.79 -6.33
C GLU A 68 0.82 12.64 -7.04
N LYS A 69 0.80 12.63 -8.38
CA LYS A 69 -0.24 13.28 -9.18
C LYS A 69 -1.62 12.63 -8.96
N TYR A 70 -1.65 11.34 -8.64
CA TYR A 70 -2.86 10.56 -8.40
C TYR A 70 -3.19 10.46 -6.92
N ILE A 71 -2.19 10.15 -6.10
CA ILE A 71 -2.31 9.97 -4.65
C ILE A 71 -1.17 10.75 -3.99
N PRO A 72 -1.43 11.92 -3.37
CA PRO A 72 -0.40 12.71 -2.71
C PRO A 72 0.20 11.95 -1.53
N ARG A 73 1.45 12.26 -1.16
CA ARG A 73 2.15 11.57 -0.05
C ARG A 73 1.43 11.63 1.29
N SER A 74 0.62 12.67 1.54
CA SER A 74 -0.20 12.76 2.75
C SER A 74 -1.28 11.68 2.80
N GLU A 75 -1.72 11.13 1.66
CA GLU A 75 -2.70 10.04 1.59
C GLU A 75 -2.04 8.65 1.61
N TRP A 76 -0.71 8.59 1.73
CA TRP A 76 0.02 7.33 1.79
C TRP A 76 0.00 6.76 3.22
N PRO A 77 -0.22 5.44 3.39
CA PRO A 77 -0.23 4.87 4.73
C PRO A 77 1.19 4.77 5.30
N LYS A 78 1.31 4.88 6.64
CA LYS A 78 2.59 4.86 7.36
C LYS A 78 3.54 3.72 6.98
N PRO A 79 3.10 2.45 6.80
CA PRO A 79 3.99 1.35 6.41
C PRO A 79 4.69 1.54 5.07
N MET A 80 4.21 2.45 4.22
CA MET A 80 4.86 2.74 2.94
C MET A 80 6.16 3.53 3.11
N PHE A 81 6.31 4.25 4.22
CA PHE A 81 7.51 5.01 4.54
C PHE A 81 8.55 4.21 5.32
N ALA A 82 8.16 3.09 5.97
CA ALA A 82 9.05 2.35 6.87
C ALA A 82 10.40 1.99 6.23
N ASN A 83 10.38 1.36 5.04
CA ASN A 83 11.60 0.91 4.38
C ASN A 83 12.45 2.07 3.84
N VAL A 84 11.82 3.14 3.39
CA VAL A 84 12.48 4.29 2.74
C VAL A 84 12.98 5.33 3.75
N THR A 85 12.38 5.39 4.94
CA THR A 85 12.94 6.10 6.08
C THR A 85 14.26 5.47 6.50
N GLU A 86 14.31 4.14 6.61
CA GLU A 86 15.53 3.42 7.01
C GLU A 86 16.62 3.46 5.93
N LEU A 87 16.27 3.18 4.66
CA LEU A 87 17.25 3.08 3.58
C LEU A 87 17.71 4.43 3.03
N TYR A 88 16.82 5.44 3.02
CA TYR A 88 17.05 6.69 2.29
C TYR A 88 16.83 7.95 3.14
N GLY A 89 16.52 7.82 4.44
CA GLY A 89 16.27 8.96 5.33
C GLY A 89 15.01 9.76 4.99
N VAL A 90 14.10 9.20 4.20
CA VAL A 90 12.87 9.89 3.79
C VAL A 90 11.84 9.79 4.91
N LEU A 91 11.57 10.90 5.58
CA LEU A 91 10.56 10.97 6.63
C LEU A 91 9.14 11.05 6.03
N PRO A 92 8.14 10.41 6.67
CA PRO A 92 6.74 10.62 6.31
C PRO A 92 6.34 12.09 6.54
N PRO A 93 5.33 12.61 5.81
CA PRO A 93 4.66 13.84 6.18
C PRO A 93 4.21 13.85 7.65
N ALA A 94 4.18 15.03 8.27
CA ALA A 94 3.81 15.19 9.68
C ALA A 94 2.38 14.70 9.98
N GLU A 95 1.47 14.86 9.02
CA GLU A 95 0.10 14.38 9.09
C GLU A 95 -0.20 13.48 7.88
N LEU A 96 -0.74 12.30 8.16
CA LEU A 96 -1.19 11.34 7.16
C LEU A 96 -2.72 11.22 7.22
N HIS A 97 -3.34 11.27 6.06
CA HIS A 97 -4.77 11.13 5.84
C HIS A 97 -5.03 10.08 4.75
N PRO A 98 -4.63 8.82 4.96
CA PRO A 98 -4.93 7.77 4.00
C PRO A 98 -6.44 7.61 3.83
N ASP A 99 -6.84 7.18 2.64
CA ASP A 99 -8.23 6.83 2.37
C ASP A 99 -8.73 5.80 3.42
N PRO A 100 -9.97 5.94 3.94
CA PRO A 100 -10.50 5.01 4.93
C PRO A 100 -10.39 3.53 4.54
N GLU A 101 -10.58 3.18 3.27
CA GLU A 101 -10.47 1.79 2.81
C GLU A 101 -9.00 1.31 2.82
N ILE A 102 -8.07 2.20 2.47
CA ILE A 102 -6.62 1.95 2.57
C ILE A 102 -6.20 1.74 4.02
N ALA A 103 -6.67 2.61 4.92
CA ALA A 103 -6.41 2.48 6.36
C ALA A 103 -6.95 1.15 6.92
N ARG A 104 -8.17 0.75 6.52
CA ARG A 104 -8.75 -0.56 6.89
C ARG A 104 -7.93 -1.73 6.37
N ALA A 105 -7.45 -1.66 5.13
CA ALA A 105 -6.62 -2.71 4.56
C ALA A 105 -5.29 -2.87 5.31
N VAL A 106 -4.68 -1.77 5.74
CA VAL A 106 -3.46 -1.78 6.57
C VAL A 106 -3.75 -2.33 7.97
N ALA A 107 -4.80 -1.88 8.64
CA ALA A 107 -5.20 -2.39 9.96
C ALA A 107 -5.49 -3.90 9.95
N ARG A 108 -6.03 -4.41 8.83
CA ARG A 108 -6.21 -5.85 8.64
C ARG A 108 -4.86 -6.58 8.52
N ALA A 109 -3.90 -6.02 7.80
CA ALA A 109 -2.55 -6.59 7.72
C ALA A 109 -1.86 -6.61 9.09
N GLU A 110 -1.98 -5.52 9.86
CA GLU A 110 -1.51 -5.43 11.26
C GLU A 110 -2.10 -6.55 12.12
N THR A 111 -3.42 -6.72 12.07
CA THR A 111 -4.12 -7.75 12.86
C THR A 111 -3.65 -9.16 12.52
N VAL A 112 -3.49 -9.46 11.22
CA VAL A 112 -3.01 -10.78 10.77
C VAL A 112 -1.57 -11.02 11.21
N SER A 113 -0.72 -10.00 11.14
CA SER A 113 0.67 -10.07 11.59
C SER A 113 0.76 -10.36 13.10
N ALA A 114 -0.03 -9.64 13.91
CA ALA A 114 -0.08 -9.84 15.36
C ALA A 114 -0.48 -11.28 15.74
N ILE A 115 -1.57 -11.79 15.15
CA ILE A 115 -2.03 -13.17 15.37
C ILE A 115 -0.94 -14.18 14.99
N ARG A 116 -0.25 -13.97 13.86
CA ARG A 116 0.83 -14.86 13.43
C ARG A 116 1.96 -14.91 14.45
N ASN A 117 2.38 -13.76 14.95
CA ASN A 117 3.48 -13.67 15.90
C ASN A 117 3.11 -14.30 17.26
N GLU A 118 1.86 -14.15 17.70
CA GLU A 118 1.35 -14.86 18.88
C GLU A 118 1.40 -16.38 18.68
N ILE A 119 0.96 -16.90 17.53
CA ILE A 119 1.01 -18.35 17.26
C ILE A 119 2.45 -18.88 17.28
N ILE A 120 3.38 -18.17 16.63
CA ILE A 120 4.80 -18.59 16.59
C ILE A 120 5.40 -18.60 18.00
N ALA A 121 5.14 -17.57 18.82
CA ALA A 121 5.66 -17.49 20.18
C ALA A 121 5.20 -18.66 21.09
N HIS A 122 4.06 -19.28 20.81
CA HIS A 122 3.54 -20.44 21.57
C HIS A 122 3.98 -21.79 20.99
N ILE A 123 4.70 -21.83 19.87
CA ILE A 123 5.25 -23.06 19.28
C ILE A 123 6.69 -23.32 19.79
N ASP A 124 7.39 -22.28 20.23
CA ASP A 124 8.78 -22.35 20.70
C ASP A 124 8.93 -22.56 22.24
N ASP A 125 7.82 -22.74 22.97
CA ASP A 125 7.74 -23.06 24.42
C ASP A 125 7.36 -24.54 24.66
#